data_AF-A0A8T2BF37-F1
#
_entry.id   AF-A0A8T2BF37-F1
#
_cell.length_a   1.000
_cell.length_b   1.000
_cell.length_c   1.000
_cell.angle_alpha   90.00
_cell.angle_beta   90.00
_cell.angle_gamma   90.00
#
_symmetry.space_group_name_H-M   'P 1'
#
loop_
_entity.id
_entity.type
_entity.pdbx_description
1 polymer ?
#
loop_
_entity_poly.entity_id
_entity_poly.type
_entity_poly.pdbx_seq_one_letter_code
_entity_poly.pdbx_strand_id
1 'polypeptide(L)'
;MSQASQMLIDCNQFDNVTGTSSYLSNRDTVLSTLRNRSSIGSYSNATAGLSPNTIYGMFLCRGDLNRTSCSNCVNATTLEIYKSCFYHKSALVFSNECIVRYSNISFFTLVEDIPNTARFSPRSSFDSPQFFNRTLLEKLDELILRAPLSLSLPVPYFVEDQEHVTQLEGSYDLHAMVQCSPDLDPRNCTVCLRLAVKRLSECCSHAKFARIFFTKCLITFEISNLQPNVTSLGVTKGNEVFGRTLIAIMTALVTYETNRETVLSSLRLRSSLGSYSNATAGISPDTVRGMFLCRGDISETSCSDCVQTATLEIAKNCTYQKEAFIFYEECMVRYSDSSFFSLVDERPYIIRYSLSYAPNLDRFPQTLSDKMDELIINATSSPSLSSTPYFVEDQERVKQFEGSFDIDSLAQCSPDLDPRNCTTCLKLAVKEMLECCNQSRWAQIFTPKCLLRYEATALSSPPPPYPSPPPPSPPLFSPLLPSPPLFTRPQTTSGFSGSSSINVIKGN
;
A
#
# COMPACT_ATOMS: atom_id res chain seq x y z
N MET A 1 -5.34 -46.45 31.48
CA MET A 1 -5.40 -46.66 30.02
C MET A 1 -5.60 -45.29 29.38
N SER A 2 -4.54 -44.69 28.86
CA SER A 2 -4.55 -43.36 28.24
C SER A 2 -5.36 -43.43 26.95
N GLN A 3 -6.40 -42.58 26.80
CA GLN A 3 -7.06 -42.38 25.51
C GLN A 3 -5.99 -42.10 24.45
N ALA A 4 -6.12 -42.73 23.28
CA ALA A 4 -5.24 -42.48 22.15
C ALA A 4 -5.26 -40.98 21.84
N SER A 5 -4.10 -40.33 21.87
CA SER A 5 -3.98 -38.93 21.45
C SER A 5 -4.43 -38.85 19.99
N GLN A 6 -5.56 -38.19 19.75
CA GLN A 6 -6.09 -38.05 18.40
C GLN A 6 -5.09 -37.21 17.59
N MET A 7 -4.37 -37.83 16.66
CA MET A 7 -3.39 -37.19 15.77
C MET A 7 -4.02 -36.93 14.41
N LEU A 8 -3.70 -35.79 13.81
CA LEU A 8 -4.04 -35.50 12.43
C LEU A 8 -2.78 -35.53 11.59
N ILE A 9 -2.74 -36.44 10.62
CA ILE A 9 -1.54 -36.73 9.81
C ILE A 9 -1.81 -36.25 8.39
N ASP A 10 -0.88 -35.46 7.86
CA ASP A 10 -0.86 -35.02 6.48
C ASP A 10 0.46 -35.45 5.82
N CYS A 11 0.37 -36.39 4.89
CA CYS A 11 1.50 -36.84 4.07
C CYS A 11 1.24 -36.37 2.63
N ASN A 12 2.10 -35.52 2.08
CA ASN A 12 1.88 -34.99 0.72
C ASN A 12 1.93 -36.13 -0.31
N GLN A 13 0.82 -36.37 -1.02
CA GLN A 13 0.63 -37.50 -1.93
C GLN A 13 1.30 -37.34 -3.30
N PHE A 14 1.80 -36.15 -3.65
CA PHE A 14 2.25 -35.85 -5.01
C PHE A 14 3.71 -36.23 -5.29
N ASP A 15 4.45 -36.72 -4.28
CA ASP A 15 5.90 -36.87 -4.40
C ASP A 15 6.43 -38.02 -3.52
N ASN A 16 6.42 -39.25 -4.06
CA ASN A 16 6.92 -40.43 -3.37
C ASN A 16 8.45 -40.54 -3.51
N VAL A 17 9.10 -41.04 -2.46
CA VAL A 17 10.53 -41.35 -2.45
C VAL A 17 10.76 -42.60 -3.29
N THR A 18 11.36 -42.44 -4.48
CA THR A 18 11.73 -43.55 -5.36
C THR A 18 13.07 -44.16 -4.92
N GLY A 19 13.01 -45.33 -4.26
CA GLY A 19 14.18 -46.11 -3.84
C GLY A 19 14.71 -45.78 -2.44
N THR A 20 15.49 -46.70 -1.85
CA THR A 20 16.20 -46.59 -0.55
C THR A 20 17.32 -45.53 -0.62
N SER A 21 16.92 -44.30 -0.91
CA SER A 21 17.77 -43.16 -1.17
C SER A 21 18.32 -42.58 0.13
N SER A 22 19.45 -41.88 0.03
CA SER A 22 20.03 -41.05 1.09
C SER A 22 19.03 -40.09 1.74
N TYR A 23 17.95 -39.74 1.03
CA TYR A 23 16.80 -38.99 1.54
C TYR A 23 16.17 -39.62 2.80
N LEU A 24 15.89 -40.94 2.79
CA LEU A 24 15.29 -41.62 3.94
C LEU A 24 16.23 -41.61 5.15
N SER A 25 17.53 -41.82 4.92
CA SER A 25 18.54 -41.74 5.98
C SER A 25 18.65 -40.32 6.58
N ASN A 26 18.60 -39.29 5.73
CA ASN A 26 18.59 -37.89 6.17
C ASN A 26 17.30 -37.57 6.95
N ARG A 27 16.15 -38.09 6.52
CA ARG A 27 14.87 -37.93 7.22
C ARG A 27 14.95 -38.56 8.60
N ASP A 28 15.47 -39.78 8.68
CA ASP A 28 15.58 -40.51 9.93
C ASP A 28 16.55 -39.82 10.90
N THR A 29 17.62 -39.23 10.36
CA THR A 29 18.55 -38.37 11.10
C THR A 29 17.84 -37.13 11.66
N VAL A 30 17.04 -36.43 10.85
CA VAL A 30 16.25 -35.27 11.31
C VAL A 30 15.25 -35.67 12.38
N LEU A 31 14.41 -36.69 12.14
CA LEU A 31 13.39 -37.12 13.11
C LEU A 31 14.02 -37.61 14.42
N SER A 32 15.14 -38.32 14.37
CA SER A 32 15.90 -38.73 15.56
C SER A 32 16.46 -37.53 16.33
N THR A 33 16.98 -36.54 15.61
CA THR A 33 17.47 -35.28 16.21
C THR A 33 16.35 -34.53 16.92
N LEU A 34 15.16 -34.43 16.30
CA LEU A 34 13.99 -33.77 16.90
C LEU A 34 13.55 -34.49 18.18
N ARG A 35 13.50 -35.84 18.19
CA ARG A 35 13.22 -36.63 19.40
C ARG A 35 14.21 -36.31 20.52
N ASN A 36 15.50 -36.32 20.24
CA ASN A 36 16.52 -36.05 21.26
C ASN A 36 16.39 -34.63 21.83
N ARG A 37 16.20 -33.62 20.96
CA ARG A 37 16.09 -32.22 21.36
C ARG A 37 14.78 -31.89 22.11
N SER A 38 13.72 -32.69 21.92
CA SER A 38 12.46 -32.54 22.66
C SER A 38 12.59 -32.73 24.18
N SER A 39 13.65 -33.39 24.64
CA SER A 39 13.95 -33.52 26.08
C SER A 39 14.50 -32.23 26.70
N ILE A 40 14.96 -31.29 25.88
CA ILE A 40 15.71 -30.09 26.30
C ILE A 40 14.85 -28.83 26.18
N GLY A 41 13.98 -28.75 25.17
CA GLY A 41 13.15 -27.57 24.91
C GLY A 41 11.82 -27.90 24.23
N SER A 42 10.94 -26.90 24.19
CA SER A 42 9.60 -26.99 23.58
C SER A 42 9.58 -26.73 22.08
N TYR A 43 10.69 -26.31 21.49
CA TYR A 43 10.85 -26.14 20.05
C TYR A 43 12.28 -26.49 19.63
N SER A 44 12.41 -27.10 18.46
CA SER A 44 13.69 -27.17 17.76
C SER A 44 13.47 -27.44 16.27
N ASN A 45 14.45 -27.02 15.47
CA ASN A 45 14.57 -27.42 14.08
C ASN A 45 15.82 -28.27 13.85
N ALA A 46 15.84 -29.01 12.76
CA ALA A 46 16.99 -29.78 12.32
C ALA A 46 17.04 -29.84 10.79
N THR A 47 18.26 -29.84 10.27
CA THR A 47 18.53 -30.01 8.84
C THR A 47 19.55 -31.12 8.67
N ALA A 48 19.33 -32.03 7.72
CA ALA A 48 20.30 -33.06 7.36
C ALA A 48 20.35 -33.27 5.86
N GLY A 49 21.52 -33.67 5.35
CA GLY A 49 21.75 -33.94 3.94
C GLY A 49 22.17 -32.72 3.13
N LEU A 50 22.46 -32.99 1.85
CA LEU A 50 22.80 -31.99 0.83
C LEU A 50 21.83 -32.12 -0.34
N SER A 51 21.67 -31.04 -1.10
CA SER A 51 20.80 -31.00 -2.28
C SER A 51 21.16 -32.13 -3.26
N PRO A 52 20.19 -32.88 -3.81
CA PRO A 52 18.73 -32.69 -3.71
C PRO A 52 18.05 -33.41 -2.52
N ASN A 53 18.82 -34.04 -1.62
CA ASN A 53 18.33 -34.89 -0.54
C ASN A 53 18.31 -34.19 0.83
N THR A 54 18.30 -32.86 0.85
CA THR A 54 18.20 -32.09 2.10
C THR A 54 16.82 -32.26 2.72
N ILE A 55 16.80 -32.45 4.04
CA ILE A 55 15.58 -32.52 4.85
C ILE A 55 15.59 -31.39 5.85
N TYR A 56 14.47 -30.70 5.95
CA TYR A 56 14.19 -29.69 6.97
C TYR A 56 13.11 -30.25 7.89
N GLY A 57 13.32 -30.20 9.20
CA GLY A 57 12.33 -30.65 10.17
C GLY A 57 12.23 -29.73 11.37
N MET A 58 11.06 -29.72 12.01
CA MET A 58 10.86 -29.05 13.29
C MET A 58 9.87 -29.81 14.17
N PHE A 59 9.93 -29.55 15.47
CA PHE A 59 8.80 -29.78 16.36
C PHE A 59 8.46 -28.50 17.13
N LEU A 60 7.19 -28.35 17.49
CA LEU A 60 6.68 -27.33 18.38
C LEU A 60 5.72 -27.97 19.38
N CYS A 61 6.09 -28.00 20.65
CA CYS A 61 5.24 -28.43 21.75
C CYS A 61 4.41 -27.25 22.29
N ARG A 62 3.22 -27.55 22.80
CA ARG A 62 2.39 -26.57 23.51
C ARG A 62 3.15 -26.03 24.73
N GLY A 63 3.08 -24.72 24.95
CA GLY A 63 3.96 -24.02 25.90
C GLY A 63 3.70 -24.30 27.38
N ASP A 64 2.51 -24.79 27.72
CA ASP A 64 2.09 -25.23 29.06
C ASP A 64 2.58 -26.65 29.42
N LEU A 65 3.20 -27.38 28.48
CA LEU A 65 3.65 -28.75 28.72
C LEU A 65 5.01 -28.81 29.41
N ASN A 66 5.14 -29.75 30.33
CA ASN A 66 6.45 -30.13 30.86
C ASN A 66 7.29 -30.88 29.81
N ARG A 67 8.61 -30.91 30.02
CA ARG A 67 9.58 -31.53 29.09
C ARG A 67 9.27 -32.99 28.79
N THR A 68 8.83 -33.77 29.78
CA THR A 68 8.48 -35.18 29.61
C THR A 68 7.28 -35.35 28.69
N SER A 69 6.23 -34.54 28.85
CA SER A 69 5.02 -34.60 28.03
C SER A 69 5.32 -34.15 26.60
N CYS A 70 6.09 -33.07 26.43
CA CYS A 70 6.58 -32.63 25.13
C CYS A 70 7.38 -33.75 24.44
N SER A 71 8.34 -34.36 25.13
CA SER A 71 9.16 -35.43 24.58
C SER A 71 8.36 -36.68 24.22
N ASN A 72 7.41 -37.08 25.06
CA ASN A 72 6.48 -38.18 24.77
C ASN A 72 5.65 -37.90 23.52
N CYS A 73 5.12 -36.68 23.37
CA CYS A 73 4.37 -36.29 22.18
C CYS A 73 5.23 -36.35 20.91
N VAL A 74 6.44 -35.77 20.93
CA VAL A 74 7.34 -35.78 19.77
C VAL A 74 7.76 -37.21 19.42
N ASN A 75 8.04 -38.06 20.41
CA ASN A 75 8.34 -39.48 20.19
C ASN A 75 7.16 -40.22 19.55
N ALA A 76 5.96 -40.10 20.10
CA ALA A 76 4.77 -40.76 19.54
C ALA A 76 4.48 -40.28 18.12
N THR A 77 4.58 -38.97 17.88
CA THR A 77 4.31 -38.35 16.58
C THR A 77 5.33 -38.74 15.53
N THR A 78 6.62 -38.78 15.87
CA THR A 78 7.66 -39.24 14.93
C THR A 78 7.48 -40.72 14.58
N LEU A 79 7.14 -41.58 15.55
CA LEU A 79 6.81 -42.99 15.30
C LEU A 79 5.59 -43.13 14.39
N GLU A 80 4.61 -42.25 14.52
CA GLU A 80 3.43 -42.24 13.66
C GLU A 80 3.77 -41.81 12.23
N ILE A 81 4.66 -40.82 12.06
CA ILE A 81 5.22 -40.44 10.76
C ILE A 81 5.91 -41.62 10.07
N TYR A 82 6.67 -42.44 10.80
CA TYR A 82 7.31 -43.64 10.25
C TYR A 82 6.30 -44.66 9.72
N LYS A 83 5.15 -44.80 10.39
CA LYS A 83 4.10 -45.74 10.00
C LYS A 83 3.27 -45.23 8.83
N SER A 84 2.85 -43.97 8.91
CA SER A 84 1.80 -43.42 8.06
C SER A 84 2.34 -42.62 6.86
N CYS A 85 3.55 -42.07 6.93
CA CYS A 85 4.15 -41.25 5.86
C CYS A 85 5.48 -41.81 5.33
N PHE A 86 5.71 -43.13 5.40
CA PHE A 86 7.03 -43.74 5.15
C PHE A 86 7.66 -43.36 3.80
N TYR A 87 6.88 -43.26 2.73
CA TYR A 87 7.39 -42.98 1.38
C TYR A 87 7.23 -41.53 0.94
N HIS A 88 6.87 -40.60 1.82
CA HIS A 88 6.56 -39.22 1.44
C HIS A 88 7.75 -38.26 1.64
N LYS A 89 7.90 -37.29 0.73
CA LYS A 89 8.90 -36.20 0.85
C LYS A 89 8.52 -35.11 1.85
N SER A 90 7.32 -35.15 2.40
CA SER A 90 6.95 -34.31 3.53
C SER A 90 5.89 -34.99 4.37
N ALA A 91 5.90 -34.66 5.65
CA ALA A 91 4.86 -35.02 6.58
C ALA A 91 4.65 -33.88 7.58
N LEU A 92 3.40 -33.65 7.95
CA LEU A 92 3.00 -32.77 9.02
C LEU A 92 1.99 -33.50 9.90
N VAL A 93 2.22 -33.49 11.20
CA VAL A 93 1.30 -34.09 12.15
C VAL A 93 0.93 -33.07 13.22
N PHE A 94 -0.38 -32.88 13.41
CA PHE A 94 -0.96 -32.12 14.52
C PHE A 94 -1.44 -33.07 15.61
N SER A 95 -0.81 -32.99 16.78
CA SER A 95 -1.32 -33.57 18.03
C SER A 95 -1.93 -32.47 18.91
N ASN A 96 -2.66 -32.86 19.96
CA ASN A 96 -3.12 -31.92 20.99
C ASN A 96 -1.97 -31.26 21.77
N GLU A 97 -0.81 -31.89 21.76
CA GLU A 97 0.33 -31.56 22.61
C GLU A 97 1.52 -31.01 21.81
N CYS A 98 1.67 -31.40 20.54
CA CYS A 98 2.79 -30.96 19.72
C CYS A 98 2.48 -31.04 18.22
N ILE A 99 3.28 -30.33 17.44
CA ILE A 99 3.36 -30.38 15.99
C ILE A 99 4.72 -30.96 15.63
N VAL A 100 4.76 -31.90 14.70
CA VAL A 100 6.02 -32.38 14.10
C VAL A 100 5.89 -32.32 12.58
N ARG A 101 6.89 -31.73 11.92
CA ARG A 101 6.93 -31.58 10.47
C ARG A 101 8.31 -31.89 9.91
N TYR A 102 8.34 -32.52 8.74
CA TYR A 102 9.52 -32.49 7.86
C TYR A 102 9.13 -32.22 6.40
N SER A 103 10.08 -31.73 5.61
CA SER A 103 9.93 -31.52 4.17
C SER A 103 11.30 -31.49 3.48
N ASN A 104 11.31 -31.77 2.17
CA ASN A 104 12.43 -31.49 1.26
C ASN A 104 12.59 -29.99 0.91
N ILE A 105 11.63 -29.14 1.27
CA ILE A 105 11.67 -27.70 1.07
C ILE A 105 11.75 -27.03 2.45
N SER A 106 12.63 -26.03 2.59
CA SER A 106 12.72 -25.28 3.84
C SER A 106 11.42 -24.51 4.09
N PHE A 107 10.89 -24.65 5.30
CA PHE A 107 9.71 -23.93 5.81
C PHE A 107 10.04 -23.14 7.09
N PHE A 108 11.33 -22.97 7.40
CA PHE A 108 11.74 -22.15 8.54
C PHE A 108 11.39 -20.69 8.28
N THR A 109 11.00 -19.99 9.34
CA THR A 109 10.63 -18.57 9.32
C THR A 109 9.43 -18.20 8.44
N LEU A 110 8.74 -19.17 7.82
CA LEU A 110 7.58 -18.94 6.96
C LEU A 110 6.27 -19.07 7.73
N VAL A 111 5.36 -18.12 7.57
CA VAL A 111 3.97 -18.22 8.02
C VAL A 111 3.14 -18.86 6.91
N GLU A 112 2.40 -19.93 7.21
CA GLU A 112 1.48 -20.56 6.27
C GLU A 112 0.07 -20.53 6.88
N ASP A 113 -0.94 -20.19 6.07
CA ASP A 113 -2.34 -20.19 6.51
C ASP A 113 -2.99 -21.59 6.44
N ILE A 114 -2.39 -22.49 5.67
CA ILE A 114 -2.81 -23.86 5.40
C ILE A 114 -1.56 -24.76 5.38
N PRO A 115 -1.64 -25.99 5.89
CA PRO A 115 -2.81 -26.58 6.55
C PRO A 115 -3.01 -26.03 7.97
N ASN A 116 -4.28 -25.89 8.36
CA ASN A 116 -4.70 -25.58 9.73
C ASN A 116 -5.76 -26.59 10.19
N THR A 117 -5.88 -26.79 11.50
CA THR A 117 -6.94 -27.62 12.09
C THR A 117 -7.59 -26.93 13.28
N ALA A 118 -8.89 -27.15 13.42
CA ALA A 118 -9.69 -26.64 14.52
C ALA A 118 -10.29 -27.80 15.33
N ARG A 119 -10.08 -27.78 16.64
CA ARG A 119 -10.74 -28.66 17.61
C ARG A 119 -11.58 -27.79 18.52
N PHE A 120 -12.88 -28.02 18.56
CA PHE A 120 -13.78 -27.15 19.31
C PHE A 120 -14.95 -27.95 19.88
N SER A 121 -15.57 -27.42 20.94
CA SER A 121 -16.76 -28.00 21.52
C SER A 121 -17.96 -27.85 20.57
N PRO A 122 -18.90 -28.80 20.53
CA PRO A 122 -20.17 -28.62 19.82
C PRO A 122 -20.92 -27.36 20.26
N ARG A 123 -21.80 -26.87 19.38
CA ARG A 123 -22.64 -25.67 19.63
C ARG A 123 -23.36 -25.83 20.97
N SER A 124 -23.16 -24.87 21.87
CA SER A 124 -23.76 -24.89 23.20
C SER A 124 -24.89 -23.86 23.32
N SER A 125 -25.76 -24.00 24.31
CA SER A 125 -26.81 -23.02 24.65
C SER A 125 -26.26 -21.68 25.16
N PHE A 126 -24.95 -21.58 25.38
CA PHE A 126 -24.26 -20.33 25.66
C PHE A 126 -23.94 -19.65 24.32
N ASP A 127 -24.96 -19.02 23.74
CA ASP A 127 -24.85 -18.25 22.50
C ASP A 127 -24.87 -16.76 22.88
N SER A 128 -23.77 -16.27 23.45
CA SER A 128 -23.58 -14.83 23.72
C SER A 128 -22.66 -14.24 22.67
N PRO A 129 -23.21 -13.56 21.64
CA PRO A 129 -22.40 -12.80 20.68
C PRO A 129 -21.52 -11.76 21.36
N GLN A 130 -21.93 -11.26 22.54
CA GLN A 130 -21.14 -10.31 23.32
C GLN A 130 -19.87 -10.95 23.90
N PHE A 131 -19.95 -12.18 24.41
CA PHE A 131 -18.77 -12.90 24.87
C PHE A 131 -17.75 -13.09 23.75
N PHE A 132 -18.17 -13.63 22.60
CA PHE A 132 -17.24 -13.93 21.51
C PHE A 132 -16.70 -12.66 20.87
N ASN A 133 -17.58 -11.75 20.43
CA ASN A 133 -17.17 -10.57 19.65
C ASN A 133 -16.47 -9.49 20.48
N ARG A 134 -16.52 -9.59 21.81
CA ARG A 134 -15.92 -8.59 22.71
C ARG A 134 -14.93 -9.23 23.66
N THR A 135 -15.41 -9.95 24.68
CA THR A 135 -14.54 -10.46 25.77
C THR A 135 -13.42 -11.36 25.26
N LEU A 136 -13.73 -12.36 24.42
CA LEU A 136 -12.72 -13.29 23.92
C LEU A 136 -11.77 -12.64 22.92
N LEU A 137 -12.28 -11.82 21.99
CA LEU A 137 -11.43 -11.14 21.00
C LEU A 137 -10.53 -10.07 21.62
N GLU A 138 -11.04 -9.28 22.57
CA GLU A 138 -10.23 -8.33 23.35
C GLU A 138 -9.12 -9.07 24.11
N LYS A 139 -9.46 -10.23 24.72
CA LYS A 139 -8.47 -11.04 25.43
C LYS A 139 -7.39 -11.59 24.51
N LEU A 140 -7.79 -12.17 23.37
CA LEU A 140 -6.84 -12.69 22.39
C LEU A 140 -5.97 -11.58 21.81
N ASP A 141 -6.51 -10.40 21.56
CA ASP A 141 -5.74 -9.25 21.07
C ASP A 141 -4.68 -8.79 22.08
N GLU A 142 -5.02 -8.77 23.37
CA GLU A 142 -4.06 -8.52 24.45
C GLU A 142 -2.92 -9.54 24.44
N LEU A 143 -3.26 -10.84 24.42
CA LEU A 143 -2.28 -11.92 24.42
C LEU A 143 -1.39 -11.90 23.17
N ILE A 144 -1.96 -11.60 22.00
CA ILE A 144 -1.23 -11.50 20.72
C ILE A 144 -0.19 -10.39 20.76
N LEU A 145 -0.47 -9.25 21.41
CA LEU A 145 0.51 -8.17 21.56
C LEU A 145 1.63 -8.54 22.54
N ARG A 146 1.33 -9.36 23.54
CA ARG A 146 2.31 -9.79 24.56
C ARG A 146 3.21 -10.92 24.07
N ALA A 147 2.72 -11.81 23.20
CA ALA A 147 3.47 -12.99 22.76
C ALA A 147 4.82 -12.66 22.08
N PRO A 148 4.92 -11.75 21.10
CA PRO A 148 6.19 -11.39 20.48
C PRO A 148 7.22 -10.78 21.44
N LEU A 149 6.77 -10.23 22.57
CA LEU A 149 7.62 -9.60 23.59
C LEU A 149 8.14 -10.60 24.63
N SER A 150 7.64 -11.84 24.63
CA SER A 150 7.96 -12.88 25.62
C SER A 150 9.28 -13.63 25.38
N LEU A 151 10.24 -13.02 24.69
CA LEU A 151 11.53 -13.63 24.32
C LEU A 151 12.36 -14.12 25.52
N SER A 152 12.15 -13.51 26.69
CA SER A 152 12.86 -13.84 27.93
C SER A 152 12.16 -14.88 28.81
N LEU A 153 10.99 -15.39 28.40
CA LEU A 153 10.28 -16.42 29.15
C LEU A 153 10.88 -17.82 28.93
N PRO A 154 10.65 -18.78 29.85
CA PRO A 154 11.12 -20.16 29.69
C PRO A 154 10.67 -20.83 28.38
N VAL A 155 9.52 -20.40 27.84
CA VAL A 155 9.04 -20.76 26.49
C VAL A 155 8.84 -19.46 25.70
N PRO A 156 9.72 -19.15 24.73
CA PRO A 156 9.58 -17.96 23.90
C PRO A 156 8.28 -17.98 23.09
N TYR A 157 7.67 -16.82 22.93
CA TYR A 157 6.42 -16.61 22.18
C TYR A 157 5.22 -17.41 22.68
N PHE A 158 5.18 -17.74 23.96
CA PHE A 158 4.03 -18.35 24.61
C PHE A 158 3.51 -17.43 25.71
N VAL A 159 2.21 -17.13 25.67
CA VAL A 159 1.54 -16.35 26.71
C VAL A 159 0.18 -16.99 26.96
N GLU A 160 -0.15 -17.16 28.23
CA GLU A 160 -1.46 -17.57 28.71
C GLU A 160 -1.95 -16.59 29.77
N ASP A 161 -3.27 -16.49 29.90
CA ASP A 161 -3.89 -15.74 30.97
C ASP A 161 -5.25 -16.33 31.34
N GLN A 162 -5.68 -16.07 32.57
CA GLN A 162 -6.97 -16.47 33.10
C GLN A 162 -7.70 -15.26 33.68
N GLU A 163 -8.94 -15.06 33.25
CA GLU A 163 -9.77 -13.93 33.65
C GLU A 163 -11.12 -14.40 34.18
N HIS A 164 -11.49 -13.93 35.38
CA HIS A 164 -12.82 -14.16 35.93
C HIS A 164 -13.79 -13.11 35.40
N VAL A 165 -14.73 -13.51 34.55
CA VAL A 165 -15.67 -12.61 33.89
C VAL A 165 -17.01 -12.66 34.60
N THR A 166 -17.53 -11.49 34.98
CA THR A 166 -18.86 -11.33 35.60
C THR A 166 -19.75 -10.53 34.65
N GLN A 167 -20.87 -11.12 34.23
CA GLN A 167 -21.90 -10.47 33.40
C GLN A 167 -23.28 -10.59 34.05
N LEU A 168 -24.25 -9.83 33.53
CA LEU A 168 -25.65 -9.84 34.01
C LEU A 168 -26.28 -11.25 34.00
N GLU A 169 -25.81 -12.15 33.13
CA GLU A 169 -26.34 -13.52 32.95
C GLU A 169 -25.53 -14.60 33.70
N GLY A 170 -24.44 -14.25 34.39
CA GLY A 170 -23.62 -15.18 35.17
C GLY A 170 -22.13 -14.85 35.22
N SER A 171 -21.36 -15.66 35.95
CA SER A 171 -19.89 -15.56 36.04
C SER A 171 -19.20 -16.82 35.52
N TYR A 172 -18.06 -16.66 34.86
CA TYR A 172 -17.25 -17.78 34.37
C TYR A 172 -15.76 -17.40 34.33
N ASP A 173 -14.89 -18.41 34.38
CA ASP A 173 -13.46 -18.23 34.13
C ASP A 173 -13.15 -18.46 32.65
N LEU A 174 -12.50 -17.48 32.03
CA LEU A 174 -11.95 -17.58 30.68
C LEU A 174 -10.44 -17.84 30.79
N HIS A 175 -10.00 -19.01 30.34
CA HIS A 175 -8.59 -19.30 30.15
C HIS A 175 -8.25 -19.22 28.66
N ALA A 176 -7.25 -18.44 28.29
CA ALA A 176 -6.80 -18.29 26.91
C ALA A 176 -5.27 -18.36 26.80
N MET A 177 -4.79 -18.99 25.73
CA MET A 177 -3.36 -19.05 25.42
C MET A 177 -3.11 -18.81 23.94
N VAL A 178 -1.96 -18.19 23.65
CA VAL A 178 -1.45 -17.99 22.31
C VAL A 178 0.01 -18.43 22.26
N GLN A 179 0.41 -19.03 21.14
CA GLN A 179 1.78 -19.50 20.95
C GLN A 179 2.23 -19.33 19.50
N CYS A 180 3.47 -18.90 19.30
CA CYS A 180 4.15 -18.95 18.01
C CYS A 180 5.37 -19.86 18.04
N SER A 181 5.76 -20.31 16.86
CA SER A 181 7.04 -20.98 16.63
C SER A 181 8.20 -19.98 16.79
N PRO A 182 9.22 -20.29 17.61
CA PRO A 182 10.36 -19.40 17.84
C PRO A 182 11.22 -19.06 16.61
N ASP A 183 11.06 -19.72 15.47
CA ASP A 183 11.72 -19.33 14.22
C ASP A 183 11.00 -18.22 13.46
N LEU A 184 9.84 -17.75 13.92
CA LEU A 184 9.22 -16.55 13.39
C LEU A 184 9.86 -15.30 13.98
N ASP A 185 9.92 -14.21 13.22
CA ASP A 185 10.14 -12.90 13.81
C ASP A 185 8.87 -12.39 14.53
N PRO A 186 8.98 -11.37 15.39
CA PRO A 186 7.84 -10.81 16.13
C PRO A 186 6.62 -10.43 15.28
N ARG A 187 6.82 -9.92 14.05
CA ARG A 187 5.73 -9.52 13.16
C ARG A 187 5.04 -10.75 12.58
N ASN A 188 5.82 -11.71 12.09
CA ASN A 188 5.28 -12.96 11.55
C ASN A 188 4.55 -13.80 12.61
N CYS A 189 4.99 -13.77 13.88
CA CYS A 189 4.23 -14.33 14.99
C CYS A 189 2.84 -13.69 15.11
N THR A 190 2.80 -12.35 15.12
CA THR A 190 1.54 -11.58 15.19
C THR A 190 0.60 -11.92 14.04
N VAL A 191 1.12 -11.99 12.80
CA VAL A 191 0.34 -12.35 11.61
C VAL A 191 -0.25 -13.75 11.74
N CYS A 192 0.56 -14.74 12.12
CA CYS A 192 0.08 -16.11 12.29
C CYS A 192 -1.07 -16.18 13.31
N LEU A 193 -0.90 -15.54 14.48
CA LEU A 193 -1.94 -15.55 15.50
C LEU A 193 -3.23 -14.84 15.06
N ARG A 194 -3.12 -13.75 14.30
CA ARG A 194 -4.28 -13.05 13.70
C ARG A 194 -5.01 -13.92 12.68
N LEU A 195 -4.29 -14.72 11.88
CA LEU A 195 -4.91 -15.72 11.01
C LEU A 195 -5.65 -16.80 11.81
N ALA A 196 -5.07 -17.22 12.94
CA ALA A 196 -5.73 -18.18 13.83
C ALA A 196 -7.00 -17.60 14.46
N VAL A 197 -7.01 -16.32 14.86
CA VAL A 197 -8.22 -15.61 15.33
C VAL A 197 -9.27 -15.52 14.23
N LYS A 198 -8.88 -15.17 13.00
CA LYS A 198 -9.82 -15.16 11.87
C LYS A 198 -10.46 -16.54 11.68
N ARG A 199 -9.65 -17.60 11.71
CA ARG A 199 -10.16 -18.98 11.59
C ARG A 199 -11.09 -19.35 12.74
N LEU A 200 -10.79 -18.90 13.96
CA LEU A 200 -11.65 -19.09 15.12
C LEU A 200 -13.02 -18.45 14.91
N SER A 201 -13.06 -17.22 14.41
CA SER A 201 -14.32 -16.52 14.10
C SER A 201 -15.15 -17.22 13.03
N GLU A 202 -14.50 -17.85 12.04
CA GLU A 202 -15.17 -18.57 10.95
C GLU A 202 -15.76 -19.93 11.38
N CYS A 203 -15.08 -20.70 12.24
CA CYS A 203 -15.52 -22.06 12.58
C CYS A 203 -16.20 -22.19 13.93
N CYS A 204 -15.84 -21.34 14.88
CA CYS A 204 -15.80 -21.73 16.29
C CYS A 204 -16.37 -20.63 17.20
N SER A 205 -17.12 -19.67 16.64
CA SER A 205 -17.71 -18.53 17.35
C SER A 205 -18.70 -18.92 18.46
N HIS A 206 -19.29 -20.11 18.36
CA HIS A 206 -20.27 -20.62 19.31
C HIS A 206 -19.70 -21.67 20.29
N ALA A 207 -18.37 -21.86 20.28
CA ALA A 207 -17.73 -22.89 21.09
C ALA A 207 -17.42 -22.36 22.50
N LYS A 208 -17.52 -23.23 23.51
CA LYS A 208 -17.02 -22.99 24.87
C LYS A 208 -15.52 -23.32 25.01
N PHE A 209 -15.01 -24.04 24.03
CA PHE A 209 -13.62 -24.43 23.94
C PHE A 209 -13.23 -24.48 22.47
N ALA A 210 -12.09 -23.91 22.12
CA ALA A 210 -11.49 -24.13 20.81
C ALA A 210 -9.97 -24.14 20.89
N ARG A 211 -9.35 -24.96 20.04
CA ARG A 211 -7.93 -24.97 19.72
C ARG A 211 -7.78 -24.86 18.22
N ILE A 212 -7.13 -23.80 17.76
CA ILE A 212 -6.85 -23.55 16.35
C ILE A 212 -5.35 -23.69 16.15
N PHE A 213 -4.95 -24.74 15.44
CA PHE A 213 -3.56 -25.02 15.10
C PHE A 213 -3.26 -24.59 13.67
N PHE A 214 -2.26 -23.75 13.51
CA PHE A 214 -1.56 -23.49 12.26
C PHE A 214 -0.18 -24.14 12.32
N THR A 215 0.54 -24.20 11.20
CA THR A 215 1.87 -24.83 11.16
C THR A 215 2.91 -24.14 12.05
N LYS A 216 2.70 -22.86 12.38
CA LYS A 216 3.61 -22.03 13.16
C LYS A 216 3.00 -21.33 14.37
N CYS A 217 1.71 -21.50 14.63
CA CYS A 217 1.09 -20.88 15.79
C CYS A 217 -0.15 -21.64 16.25
N LEU A 218 -0.55 -21.34 17.47
CA LEU A 218 -1.70 -21.94 18.14
C LEU A 218 -2.42 -20.85 18.92
N ILE A 219 -3.75 -20.85 18.85
CA ILE A 219 -4.57 -20.16 19.84
C ILE A 219 -5.52 -21.17 20.49
N THR A 220 -5.73 -21.01 21.79
CA THR A 220 -6.74 -21.78 22.49
C THR A 220 -7.51 -20.92 23.47
N PHE A 221 -8.77 -21.27 23.69
CA PHE A 221 -9.53 -20.77 24.82
C PHE A 221 -10.41 -21.87 25.40
N GLU A 222 -10.72 -21.72 26.68
CA GLU A 222 -11.61 -22.59 27.44
C GLU A 222 -12.39 -21.77 28.47
N ILE A 223 -13.68 -22.08 28.61
CA ILE A 223 -14.56 -21.49 29.63
C ILE A 223 -14.86 -22.55 30.70
N SER A 224 -14.50 -22.29 31.96
CA SER A 224 -14.71 -23.26 33.04
C SER A 224 -16.14 -23.19 33.59
N ASN A 225 -17.03 -24.10 33.14
CA ASN A 225 -18.20 -24.57 33.91
C ASN A 225 -18.91 -25.85 33.40
N LEU A 226 -18.23 -26.81 32.75
CA LEU A 226 -18.74 -28.17 32.44
C LEU A 226 -17.61 -29.04 31.86
N GLN A 227 -17.53 -30.32 32.22
CA GLN A 227 -16.57 -31.28 31.65
C GLN A 227 -16.65 -31.33 30.11
N PRO A 228 -15.52 -31.38 29.37
CA PRO A 228 -15.55 -31.40 27.91
C PRO A 228 -15.86 -32.81 27.40
N ASN A 229 -17.11 -33.07 27.05
CA ASN A 229 -17.42 -34.09 26.05
C ASN A 229 -17.03 -33.52 24.67
N VAL A 230 -15.83 -33.88 24.19
CA VAL A 230 -15.26 -33.44 22.91
C VAL A 230 -15.83 -34.28 21.77
N THR A 231 -16.39 -33.69 20.71
CA THR A 231 -16.84 -34.49 19.54
C THR A 231 -16.89 -33.80 18.17
N SER A 232 -16.09 -32.76 17.90
CA SER A 232 -15.94 -32.28 16.50
C SER A 232 -14.52 -31.86 16.13
N LEU A 233 -13.97 -32.53 15.10
CA LEU A 233 -12.67 -32.25 14.48
C LEU A 233 -12.94 -31.63 13.10
N GLY A 234 -12.73 -30.33 12.95
CA GLY A 234 -12.81 -29.63 11.67
C GLY A 234 -11.43 -29.56 11.02
N VAL A 235 -11.30 -30.09 9.80
CA VAL A 235 -10.03 -30.11 9.04
C VAL A 235 -10.25 -29.43 7.71
N THR A 236 -9.52 -28.34 7.45
CA THR A 236 -9.51 -27.70 6.13
C THR A 236 -8.22 -28.09 5.43
N LYS A 237 -8.28 -29.07 4.51
CA LYS A 237 -7.14 -29.41 3.63
C LYS A 237 -7.17 -28.45 2.44
N GLY A 238 -6.14 -27.62 2.30
CA GLY A 238 -5.97 -26.77 1.11
C GLY A 238 -4.84 -27.28 0.21
N ASN A 239 -4.98 -27.06 -1.09
CA ASN A 239 -4.01 -27.46 -2.10
C ASN A 239 -2.73 -26.61 -1.99
N GLU A 240 -1.59 -27.28 -1.74
CA GLU A 240 -0.27 -26.68 -1.45
C GLU A 240 0.30 -25.73 -2.53
N VAL A 241 -0.26 -25.71 -3.75
CA VAL A 241 0.22 -24.87 -4.86
C VAL A 241 -0.55 -23.54 -4.98
N PHE A 242 -1.81 -23.48 -4.53
CA PHE A 242 -2.66 -22.28 -4.69
C PHE A 242 -2.48 -21.30 -3.50
N GLY A 243 -2.20 -21.80 -2.30
CA GLY A 243 -1.96 -20.97 -1.09
C GLY A 243 -0.64 -20.20 -1.09
N ARG A 244 0.44 -20.79 -1.65
CA ARG A 244 1.77 -20.15 -1.70
C ARG A 244 1.79 -18.86 -2.53
N THR A 245 1.07 -18.84 -3.64
CA THR A 245 1.02 -17.69 -4.55
C THR A 245 0.06 -16.61 -4.07
N LEU A 246 -1.10 -16.99 -3.48
CA LEU A 246 -2.08 -16.03 -2.99
C LEU A 246 -1.59 -15.29 -1.73
N ILE A 247 -0.90 -15.97 -0.80
CA ILE A 247 -0.35 -15.32 0.40
C ILE A 247 0.84 -14.44 0.06
N ALA A 248 1.79 -14.87 -0.78
CA ALA A 248 2.91 -14.00 -1.18
C ALA A 248 2.43 -12.73 -1.89
N ILE A 249 1.37 -12.84 -2.69
CA ILE A 249 0.70 -11.68 -3.31
C ILE A 249 0.00 -10.84 -2.23
N MET A 250 -0.73 -11.45 -1.29
CA MET A 250 -1.44 -10.72 -0.23
C MET A 250 -0.52 -10.10 0.83
N THR A 251 0.59 -10.73 1.23
CA THR A 251 1.58 -10.15 2.16
C THR A 251 2.41 -9.07 1.48
N ALA A 252 2.78 -9.22 0.20
CA ALA A 252 3.37 -8.13 -0.57
C ALA A 252 2.40 -6.96 -0.72
N LEU A 253 1.11 -7.22 -1.02
CA LEU A 253 0.08 -6.18 -1.10
C LEU A 253 -0.13 -5.48 0.25
N VAL A 254 -0.29 -6.23 1.35
CA VAL A 254 -0.50 -5.66 2.70
C VAL A 254 0.74 -4.91 3.20
N THR A 255 1.94 -5.41 2.93
CA THR A 255 3.20 -4.74 3.32
C THR A 255 3.41 -3.47 2.50
N TYR A 256 3.19 -3.54 1.19
CA TYR A 256 3.24 -2.38 0.30
C TYR A 256 2.19 -1.32 0.67
N GLU A 257 0.94 -1.71 0.92
CA GLU A 257 -0.13 -0.81 1.34
C GLU A 257 0.19 -0.11 2.67
N THR A 258 0.76 -0.84 3.63
CA THR A 258 1.19 -0.27 4.93
C THR A 258 2.35 0.71 4.74
N ASN A 259 3.34 0.37 3.91
CA ASN A 259 4.46 1.25 3.61
C ASN A 259 3.99 2.50 2.84
N ARG A 260 3.01 2.35 1.94
CA ARG A 260 2.38 3.47 1.24
C ARG A 260 1.68 4.40 2.21
N GLU A 261 0.86 3.87 3.12
CA GLU A 261 0.17 4.71 4.11
C GLU A 261 1.16 5.42 5.04
N THR A 262 2.26 4.75 5.40
CA THR A 262 3.35 5.35 6.18
C THR A 262 3.97 6.53 5.43
N VAL A 263 4.27 6.37 4.14
CA VAL A 263 4.79 7.45 3.28
C VAL A 263 3.77 8.60 3.19
N LEU A 264 2.52 8.31 2.83
CA LEU A 264 1.49 9.34 2.68
C LEU A 264 1.22 10.10 3.97
N SER A 265 1.19 9.40 5.11
CA SER A 265 1.08 10.01 6.43
C SER A 265 2.27 10.91 6.77
N SER A 266 3.49 10.47 6.43
CA SER A 266 4.69 11.30 6.60
C SER A 266 4.63 12.58 5.75
N LEU A 267 4.16 12.49 4.51
CA LEU A 267 3.99 13.66 3.64
C LEU A 267 2.95 14.65 4.20
N ARG A 268 1.83 14.17 4.74
CA ARG A 268 0.83 15.02 5.43
C ARG A 268 1.43 15.78 6.60
N LEU A 269 2.22 15.11 7.43
CA LEU A 269 2.85 15.75 8.59
C LEU A 269 3.87 16.81 8.15
N ARG A 270 4.68 16.49 7.14
CA ARG A 270 5.75 17.37 6.66
C ARG A 270 5.28 18.55 5.81
N SER A 271 4.05 18.53 5.29
CA SER A 271 3.49 19.67 4.53
C SER A 271 3.30 20.92 5.37
N SER A 272 3.27 20.79 6.70
CA SER A 272 3.27 21.92 7.64
C SER A 272 4.64 22.57 7.82
N LEU A 273 5.72 21.95 7.31
CA LEU A 273 7.11 22.39 7.54
C LEU A 273 7.77 22.99 6.30
N GLY A 274 7.11 22.94 5.14
CA GLY A 274 7.64 23.46 3.88
C GLY A 274 6.86 23.03 2.66
N SER A 275 7.25 23.58 1.50
CA SER A 275 6.60 23.38 0.21
C SER A 275 7.10 22.18 -0.59
N TYR A 276 8.09 21.45 -0.06
CA TYR A 276 8.56 20.19 -0.62
C TYR A 276 9.00 19.24 0.49
N SER A 277 8.64 17.96 0.35
CA SER A 277 9.29 16.91 1.12
C SER A 277 9.20 15.57 0.41
N ASN A 278 10.11 14.68 0.76
CA ASN A 278 10.08 13.28 0.36
C ASN A 278 10.03 12.36 1.59
N ALA A 279 9.57 11.14 1.38
CA ALA A 279 9.54 10.11 2.39
C ALA A 279 9.82 8.75 1.73
N THR A 280 10.45 7.85 2.48
CA THR A 280 10.66 6.46 2.07
C THR A 280 10.28 5.56 3.23
N ALA A 281 9.55 4.48 2.95
CA ALA A 281 9.23 3.44 3.91
C ALA A 281 9.39 2.07 3.28
N GLY A 282 9.65 1.05 4.11
CA GLY A 282 9.80 -0.33 3.66
C GLY A 282 11.19 -0.68 3.12
N ILE A 283 11.36 -1.96 2.82
CA ILE A 283 12.57 -2.57 2.28
C ILE A 283 12.17 -3.33 1.01
N SER A 284 13.04 -3.37 0.01
CA SER A 284 12.80 -4.07 -1.27
C SER A 284 12.31 -5.50 -1.03
N PRO A 285 11.25 -5.97 -1.73
CA PRO A 285 10.58 -5.35 -2.87
C PRO A 285 9.42 -4.40 -2.52
N ASP A 286 9.14 -4.16 -1.25
CA ASP A 286 7.98 -3.37 -0.77
C ASP A 286 8.35 -1.94 -0.38
N THR A 287 9.51 -1.45 -0.82
CA THR A 287 9.89 -0.04 -0.63
C THR A 287 8.88 0.86 -1.33
N VAL A 288 8.39 1.87 -0.63
CA VAL A 288 7.61 2.97 -1.19
C VAL A 288 8.39 4.25 -1.03
N ARG A 289 8.50 5.00 -2.12
CA ARG A 289 9.05 6.36 -2.13
C ARG A 289 7.93 7.32 -2.50
N GLY A 290 7.80 8.42 -1.78
CA GLY A 290 6.81 9.44 -2.07
C GLY A 290 7.37 10.83 -1.91
N MET A 291 6.74 11.79 -2.59
CA MET A 291 7.02 13.21 -2.40
C MET A 291 5.76 14.04 -2.61
N PHE A 292 5.80 15.25 -2.08
CA PHE A 292 4.90 16.32 -2.50
C PHE A 292 5.71 17.53 -2.98
N LEU A 293 5.10 18.31 -3.86
CA LEU A 293 5.62 19.61 -4.30
C LEU A 293 4.45 20.58 -4.38
N CYS A 294 4.51 21.65 -3.59
CA CYS A 294 3.57 22.76 -3.63
C CYS A 294 4.07 23.84 -4.58
N ARG A 295 3.14 24.64 -5.12
CA ARG A 295 3.48 25.82 -5.91
C ARG A 295 4.21 26.86 -5.04
N GLY A 296 5.14 27.62 -5.60
CA GLY A 296 6.00 28.51 -4.81
C GLY A 296 5.34 29.80 -4.29
N ASP A 297 4.23 30.23 -4.90
CA ASP A 297 3.45 31.44 -4.59
C ASP A 297 2.34 31.21 -3.54
N ILE A 298 2.06 29.97 -3.15
CA ILE A 298 0.97 29.67 -2.22
C ILE A 298 1.43 29.69 -0.76
N SER A 299 0.49 30.00 0.14
CA SER A 299 0.75 29.99 1.58
C SER A 299 1.05 28.58 2.11
N GLU A 300 1.81 28.49 3.22
CA GLU A 300 2.06 27.21 3.91
C GLU A 300 0.76 26.49 4.28
N THR A 301 -0.27 27.24 4.69
CA THR A 301 -1.61 26.69 4.98
C THR A 301 -2.26 26.08 3.76
N SER A 302 -2.27 26.80 2.62
CA SER A 302 -2.83 26.29 1.36
C SER A 302 -2.08 25.06 0.84
N CYS A 303 -0.75 25.07 0.99
CA CYS A 303 0.09 23.91 0.66
C CYS A 303 -0.28 22.71 1.53
N SER A 304 -0.37 22.90 2.85
CA SER A 304 -0.70 21.82 3.78
C SER A 304 -2.08 21.24 3.53
N ASP A 305 -3.10 22.08 3.31
CA ASP A 305 -4.47 21.66 3.01
C ASP A 305 -4.55 20.88 1.70
N CYS A 306 -3.83 21.34 0.66
CA CYS A 306 -3.74 20.63 -0.62
C CYS A 306 -3.10 19.25 -0.44
N VAL A 307 -1.95 19.15 0.24
CA VAL A 307 -1.25 17.88 0.43
C VAL A 307 -2.06 16.90 1.29
N GLN A 308 -2.75 17.40 2.32
CA GLN A 308 -3.66 16.59 3.13
C GLN A 308 -4.79 15.98 2.28
N THR A 309 -5.44 16.80 1.47
CA THR A 309 -6.50 16.35 0.56
C THR A 309 -5.96 15.36 -0.48
N ALA A 310 -4.84 15.70 -1.13
CA ALA A 310 -4.20 14.91 -2.16
C ALA A 310 -3.78 13.52 -1.66
N THR A 311 -3.17 13.43 -0.48
CA THR A 311 -2.73 12.15 0.11
C THR A 311 -3.91 11.25 0.50
N LEU A 312 -5.02 11.81 0.98
CA LEU A 312 -6.24 11.05 1.28
C LEU A 312 -6.90 10.52 0.00
N GLU A 313 -7.00 11.36 -1.02
CA GLU A 313 -7.63 10.97 -2.28
C GLU A 313 -6.79 9.98 -3.09
N ILE A 314 -5.47 10.17 -3.15
CA ILE A 314 -4.60 9.24 -3.88
C ILE A 314 -4.57 7.86 -3.21
N ALA A 315 -4.64 7.78 -1.87
CA ALA A 315 -4.78 6.52 -1.16
C ALA A 315 -6.11 5.82 -1.50
N LYS A 316 -7.20 6.58 -1.53
CA LYS A 316 -8.55 6.08 -1.82
C LYS A 316 -8.72 5.63 -3.28
N ASN A 317 -8.23 6.41 -4.24
CA ASN A 317 -8.48 6.17 -5.65
C ASN A 317 -7.47 5.19 -6.29
N CYS A 318 -6.27 5.07 -5.71
CA CYS A 318 -5.18 4.25 -6.24
C CYS A 318 -4.83 3.09 -5.30
N THR A 319 -5.83 2.46 -4.67
CA THR A 319 -5.68 1.49 -3.57
C THR A 319 -4.69 0.35 -3.86
N TYR A 320 -4.64 -0.15 -5.10
CA TYR A 320 -3.78 -1.29 -5.48
C TYR A 320 -2.65 -0.93 -6.45
N GLN A 321 -2.43 0.37 -6.69
CA GLN A 321 -1.40 0.82 -7.63
C GLN A 321 -0.07 1.00 -6.91
N LYS A 322 1.01 0.50 -7.51
CA LYS A 322 2.39 0.68 -7.02
C LYS A 322 3.03 1.99 -7.44
N GLU A 323 2.34 2.74 -8.29
CA GLU A 323 2.70 4.10 -8.66
C GLU A 323 1.42 4.91 -8.85
N ALA A 324 1.42 6.14 -8.35
CA ALA A 324 0.32 7.05 -8.59
C ALA A 324 0.77 8.50 -8.49
N PHE A 325 0.02 9.36 -9.18
CA PHE A 325 0.20 10.80 -9.21
C PHE A 325 -1.16 11.45 -8.99
N ILE A 326 -1.17 12.55 -8.25
CA ILE A 326 -2.31 13.46 -8.19
C ILE A 326 -1.78 14.89 -8.33
N PHE A 327 -2.45 15.66 -9.18
CA PHE A 327 -2.08 17.04 -9.49
C PHE A 327 -3.27 17.94 -9.19
N TYR A 328 -3.06 18.84 -8.24
CA TYR A 328 -3.90 19.99 -7.95
C TYR A 328 -3.26 21.25 -8.53
N GLU A 329 -3.99 22.35 -8.54
CA GLU A 329 -3.45 23.62 -8.99
C GLU A 329 -2.38 24.12 -7.99
N GLU A 330 -2.57 23.82 -6.72
CA GLU A 330 -1.76 24.22 -5.57
C GLU A 330 -0.59 23.27 -5.28
N CYS A 331 -0.75 21.96 -5.52
CA CYS A 331 0.27 20.96 -5.19
C CYS A 331 0.17 19.70 -6.04
N MET A 332 1.24 18.90 -6.04
CA MET A 332 1.23 17.53 -6.52
C MET A 332 1.69 16.56 -5.44
N VAL A 333 1.16 15.34 -5.46
CA VAL A 333 1.64 14.21 -4.63
C VAL A 333 1.87 13.01 -5.52
N ARG A 334 3.00 12.32 -5.33
CA ARG A 334 3.33 11.07 -6.04
C ARG A 334 3.90 10.05 -5.07
N TYR A 335 3.61 8.78 -5.33
CA TYR A 335 4.40 7.68 -4.78
C TYR A 335 4.74 6.64 -5.87
N SER A 336 5.81 5.88 -5.67
CA SER A 336 6.23 4.76 -6.53
C SER A 336 7.06 3.75 -5.73
N ASP A 337 7.09 2.49 -6.17
CA ASP A 337 8.06 1.48 -5.69
C ASP A 337 9.46 1.67 -6.32
N SER A 338 9.49 2.29 -7.50
CA SER A 338 10.70 2.66 -8.22
C SER A 338 11.36 3.91 -7.64
N SER A 339 12.65 4.09 -7.91
CA SER A 339 13.38 5.31 -7.50
C SER A 339 13.16 6.42 -8.53
N PHE A 340 12.70 7.58 -8.07
CA PHE A 340 12.47 8.77 -8.91
C PHE A 340 13.04 10.07 -8.30
N PHE A 341 13.74 9.99 -7.17
CA PHE A 341 14.41 11.15 -6.59
C PHE A 341 15.56 11.58 -7.50
N SER A 342 15.68 12.89 -7.73
CA SER A 342 16.70 13.50 -8.59
C SER A 342 16.69 13.09 -10.06
N LEU A 343 15.70 12.31 -10.51
CA LEU A 343 15.51 11.94 -11.91
C LEU A 343 14.58 12.94 -12.60
N VAL A 344 14.90 13.26 -13.86
CA VAL A 344 14.00 13.98 -14.74
C VAL A 344 12.95 12.97 -15.22
N ASP A 345 11.72 13.12 -14.73
CA ASP A 345 10.58 12.34 -15.20
C ASP A 345 9.72 13.21 -16.11
N GLU A 346 9.54 12.77 -17.35
CA GLU A 346 8.76 13.51 -18.35
C GLU A 346 7.27 13.12 -18.31
N ARG A 347 6.94 11.96 -17.73
CA ARG A 347 5.58 11.38 -17.75
C ARG A 347 5.16 10.80 -16.40
N PRO A 348 3.84 10.79 -16.11
CA PRO A 348 2.77 11.45 -16.85
C PRO A 348 2.84 12.97 -16.65
N TYR A 349 2.40 13.73 -17.65
CA TYR A 349 2.24 15.18 -17.55
C TYR A 349 0.77 15.56 -17.76
N ILE A 350 0.37 16.70 -17.21
CA ILE A 350 -0.98 17.25 -17.37
C ILE A 350 -0.87 18.63 -18.01
N ILE A 351 -1.69 18.84 -19.03
CA ILE A 351 -1.85 20.11 -19.72
C ILE A 351 -3.22 20.67 -19.36
N ARG A 352 -3.26 21.93 -18.94
CA ARG A 352 -4.49 22.74 -18.85
C ARG A 352 -4.30 24.00 -19.64
N TYR A 353 -5.28 24.40 -20.44
CA TYR A 353 -5.16 25.60 -21.27
C TYR A 353 -6.52 26.21 -21.56
N SER A 354 -6.49 27.47 -21.97
CA SER A 354 -7.68 28.20 -22.40
C SER A 354 -8.09 27.84 -23.82
N LEU A 355 -9.40 27.65 -24.04
CA LEU A 355 -9.95 27.63 -25.39
C LEU A 355 -10.07 29.02 -26.02
N SER A 356 -9.83 30.09 -25.24
CA SER A 356 -9.74 31.45 -25.77
C SER A 356 -8.37 31.67 -26.40
N TYR A 357 -8.36 32.43 -27.50
CA TYR A 357 -7.13 32.73 -28.21
C TYR A 357 -6.24 33.74 -27.48
N ALA A 358 -4.93 33.55 -27.62
CA ALA A 358 -3.94 34.54 -27.24
C ALA A 358 -4.04 35.82 -28.09
N PRO A 359 -3.60 36.97 -27.58
CA PRO A 359 -3.44 38.19 -28.38
C PRO A 359 -2.35 37.98 -29.45
N ASN A 360 -2.60 38.46 -30.67
CA ASN A 360 -1.67 38.38 -31.81
C ASN A 360 -1.12 36.96 -32.10
N LEU A 361 -1.96 36.11 -32.71
CA LEU A 361 -1.66 34.70 -32.97
C LEU A 361 -0.43 34.45 -33.84
N ASP A 362 -0.04 35.39 -34.70
CA ASP A 362 1.09 35.22 -35.61
C ASP A 362 2.44 35.33 -34.88
N ARG A 363 2.52 36.24 -33.89
CA ARG A 363 3.77 36.53 -33.17
C ARG A 363 3.84 35.91 -31.78
N PHE A 364 2.68 35.64 -31.17
CA PHE A 364 2.60 35.11 -29.81
C PHE A 364 3.43 33.84 -29.58
N PRO A 365 3.46 32.83 -30.47
CA PRO A 365 4.28 31.63 -30.25
C PRO A 365 5.77 31.93 -30.07
N GLN A 366 6.33 32.85 -30.87
CA GLN A 366 7.74 33.23 -30.74
C GLN A 366 7.99 34.01 -29.46
N THR A 367 7.12 34.99 -29.14
CA THR A 367 7.23 35.76 -27.91
C THR A 367 7.14 34.87 -26.67
N LEU A 368 6.24 33.88 -26.67
CA LEU A 368 6.12 32.89 -25.61
C LEU A 368 7.39 32.04 -25.48
N SER A 369 7.94 31.56 -26.61
CA SER A 369 9.17 30.77 -26.60
C SER A 369 10.35 31.55 -26.00
N ASP A 370 10.59 32.76 -26.49
CA ASP A 370 11.68 33.63 -26.01
C ASP A 370 11.51 33.90 -24.51
N LYS A 371 10.27 34.16 -24.07
CA LYS A 371 9.98 34.45 -22.68
C LYS A 371 10.25 33.27 -21.76
N MET A 372 9.83 32.07 -22.17
CA MET A 372 10.07 30.86 -21.38
C MET A 372 11.55 30.51 -21.30
N ASP A 373 12.32 30.71 -22.37
CA ASP A 373 13.77 30.49 -22.33
C ASP A 373 14.48 31.43 -21.34
N GLU A 374 14.09 32.71 -21.29
CA GLU A 374 14.59 33.67 -20.29
C GLU A 374 14.22 33.23 -18.87
N LEU A 375 12.95 32.85 -18.65
CA LEU A 375 12.44 32.44 -17.35
C LEU A 375 13.18 31.20 -16.81
N ILE A 376 13.51 30.25 -17.67
CA ILE A 376 14.29 29.05 -17.32
C ILE A 376 15.70 29.42 -16.84
N ILE A 377 16.37 30.37 -17.50
CA ILE A 377 17.70 30.85 -17.10
C ILE A 377 17.62 31.45 -15.70
N ASN A 378 16.61 32.28 -15.44
CA ASN A 378 16.41 32.90 -14.13
C ASN A 378 16.14 31.85 -13.05
N ALA A 379 15.26 30.88 -13.32
CA ALA A 379 14.90 29.80 -12.39
C ALA A 379 16.08 28.88 -12.03
N THR A 380 17.08 28.75 -12.90
CA THR A 380 18.21 27.83 -12.73
C THR A 380 19.53 28.53 -12.39
N SER A 381 19.51 29.85 -12.26
CA SER A 381 20.68 30.69 -11.98
C SER A 381 21.30 30.46 -10.58
N SER A 382 20.51 29.99 -9.62
CA SER A 382 20.95 29.73 -8.24
C SER A 382 20.59 28.30 -7.80
N PRO A 383 21.47 27.60 -7.08
CA PRO A 383 21.13 26.29 -6.52
C PRO A 383 20.04 26.42 -5.46
N SER A 384 19.05 25.52 -5.53
CA SER A 384 17.99 25.39 -4.53
C SER A 384 18.56 25.01 -3.17
N LEU A 385 18.05 25.61 -2.08
CA LEU A 385 18.20 25.00 -0.75
C LEU A 385 17.39 23.70 -0.72
N SER A 386 17.80 22.73 0.10
CA SER A 386 17.30 21.33 0.08
C SER A 386 15.77 21.14 0.24
N SER A 387 14.99 22.19 0.49
CA SER A 387 13.54 22.11 0.73
C SER A 387 12.72 23.25 0.10
N THR A 388 13.34 24.18 -0.63
CA THR A 388 12.65 25.31 -1.28
C THR A 388 12.66 25.10 -2.79
N PRO A 389 11.52 25.01 -3.48
CA PRO A 389 11.47 24.84 -4.93
C PRO A 389 12.27 25.91 -5.66
N TYR A 390 12.87 25.55 -6.81
CA TYR A 390 13.24 26.58 -7.79
C TYR A 390 11.94 27.23 -8.24
N PHE A 391 11.78 28.52 -8.01
CA PHE A 391 10.54 29.22 -8.29
C PHE A 391 10.84 30.63 -8.77
N VAL A 392 10.32 30.96 -9.95
CA VAL A 392 10.39 32.30 -10.51
C VAL A 392 9.05 32.63 -11.16
N GLU A 393 8.54 33.81 -10.83
CA GLU A 393 7.46 34.47 -11.54
C GLU A 393 8.02 35.69 -12.26
N ASP A 394 7.43 35.98 -13.42
CA ASP A 394 7.73 37.18 -14.18
C ASP A 394 6.44 37.71 -14.82
N GLN A 395 6.34 39.03 -14.88
CA GLN A 395 5.30 39.72 -15.61
C GLN A 395 5.95 40.70 -16.59
N GLU A 396 5.68 40.51 -17.88
CA GLU A 396 6.21 41.36 -18.93
C GLU A 396 5.10 41.99 -19.77
N ARG A 397 5.26 43.29 -20.06
CA ARG A 397 4.37 44.03 -20.97
C ARG A 397 4.90 44.02 -22.39
N VAL A 398 4.26 43.25 -23.25
CA VAL A 398 4.59 43.13 -24.67
C VAL A 398 3.91 44.25 -25.47
N LYS A 399 4.70 45.19 -25.97
CA LYS A 399 4.22 46.32 -26.79
C LYS A 399 4.25 45.96 -28.27
N GLN A 400 3.09 45.97 -28.92
CA GLN A 400 2.95 45.71 -30.35
C GLN A 400 1.97 46.69 -30.99
N PHE A 401 2.11 46.88 -32.31
CA PHE A 401 1.28 47.80 -33.10
C PHE A 401 -0.19 47.36 -33.15
N GLU A 402 -0.44 46.05 -33.21
CA GLU A 402 -1.78 45.44 -33.34
C GLU A 402 -2.52 45.27 -32.00
N GLY A 403 -1.90 45.69 -30.90
CA GLY A 403 -2.44 45.56 -29.54
C GLY A 403 -1.36 45.11 -28.57
N SER A 404 -1.23 45.83 -27.45
CA SER A 404 -0.32 45.39 -26.39
C SER A 404 -1.01 44.43 -25.43
N PHE A 405 -0.25 43.54 -24.82
CA PHE A 405 -0.73 42.62 -23.80
C PHE A 405 0.33 42.44 -22.73
N ASP A 406 -0.10 42.01 -21.54
CA ASP A 406 0.78 41.58 -20.48
C ASP A 406 0.85 40.04 -20.50
N ILE A 407 2.03 39.48 -20.27
CA ILE A 407 2.26 38.04 -20.11
C ILE A 407 2.79 37.77 -18.70
N ASP A 408 1.98 37.11 -17.90
CA ASP A 408 2.37 36.58 -16.61
C ASP A 408 2.90 35.16 -16.83
N SER A 409 4.08 34.85 -16.34
CA SER A 409 4.72 33.55 -16.53
C SER A 409 5.37 33.04 -15.25
N LEU A 410 5.36 31.72 -15.08
CA LEU A 410 5.85 31.02 -13.90
C LEU A 410 6.60 29.76 -14.32
N ALA A 411 7.80 29.58 -13.77
CA ALA A 411 8.58 28.37 -13.90
C ALA A 411 8.96 27.83 -12.51
N GLN A 412 8.77 26.53 -12.33
CA GLN A 412 9.07 25.87 -11.07
C GLN A 412 9.70 24.50 -11.29
N CYS A 413 10.69 24.14 -10.47
CA CYS A 413 11.25 22.79 -10.38
C CYS A 413 11.27 22.27 -8.94
N SER A 414 11.24 20.95 -8.83
CA SER A 414 11.44 20.24 -7.57
C SER A 414 12.87 20.46 -7.02
N PRO A 415 13.03 20.70 -5.70
CA PRO A 415 14.32 20.91 -5.05
C PRO A 415 15.32 19.75 -5.18
N ASP A 416 14.84 18.53 -5.44
CA ASP A 416 15.71 17.35 -5.58
C ASP A 416 16.39 17.25 -6.94
N LEU A 417 16.08 18.13 -7.88
CA LEU A 417 16.80 18.26 -9.15
C LEU A 417 18.01 19.19 -9.01
N ASP A 418 19.10 18.82 -9.68
CA ASP A 418 20.18 19.76 -9.92
C ASP A 418 19.77 20.80 -10.99
N PRO A 419 20.47 21.95 -11.11
CA PRO A 419 20.11 23.00 -12.05
C PRO A 419 20.04 22.54 -13.52
N ARG A 420 20.86 21.57 -13.93
CA ARG A 420 20.83 21.04 -15.31
C ARG A 420 19.58 20.20 -15.54
N ASN A 421 19.26 19.30 -14.62
CA ASN A 421 18.06 18.48 -14.70
C ASN A 421 16.78 19.34 -14.60
N CYS A 422 16.78 20.41 -13.81
CA CYS A 422 15.69 21.38 -13.79
C CYS A 422 15.54 22.07 -15.16
N THR A 423 16.65 22.55 -15.75
CA THR A 423 16.64 23.14 -17.10
C THR A 423 16.05 22.17 -18.11
N THR A 424 16.47 20.90 -18.08
CA THR A 424 15.96 19.86 -18.97
C THR A 424 14.45 19.67 -18.80
N CYS A 425 13.97 19.55 -17.56
CA CYS A 425 12.54 19.39 -17.27
C CYS A 425 11.72 20.56 -17.84
N LEU A 426 12.14 21.80 -17.55
CA LEU A 426 11.41 22.98 -18.01
C LEU A 426 11.44 23.12 -19.54
N LYS A 427 12.57 22.84 -20.21
CA LYS A 427 12.62 22.88 -21.68
C LYS A 427 11.71 21.83 -22.34
N LEU A 428 11.56 20.66 -21.72
CA LEU A 428 10.60 19.66 -22.19
C LEU A 428 9.16 20.15 -22.01
N ALA A 429 8.85 20.79 -20.88
CA ALA A 429 7.55 21.41 -20.66
C ALA A 429 7.27 22.56 -21.65
N VAL A 430 8.27 23.37 -22.01
CA VAL A 430 8.17 24.41 -23.05
C VAL A 430 7.84 23.78 -24.41
N LYS A 431 8.53 22.70 -24.77
CA LYS A 431 8.26 22.00 -26.03
C LYS A 431 6.79 21.56 -26.10
N GLU A 432 6.28 20.89 -25.07
CA GLU A 432 4.87 20.47 -25.00
C GLU A 432 3.92 21.67 -25.03
N MET A 433 4.25 22.75 -24.32
CA MET A 433 3.47 24.00 -24.32
C MET A 433 3.36 24.62 -25.71
N LEU A 434 4.47 24.67 -26.45
CA LEU A 434 4.51 25.23 -27.80
C LEU A 434 3.82 24.33 -28.82
N GLU A 435 3.81 23.02 -28.62
CA GLU A 435 3.11 22.07 -29.49
C GLU A 435 1.59 22.05 -29.24
N CYS A 436 1.16 22.08 -27.97
CA CYS A 436 -0.26 21.95 -27.62
C CYS A 436 -1.03 23.27 -27.64
N CYS A 437 -0.39 24.34 -27.18
CA CYS A 437 -1.10 25.45 -26.54
C CYS A 437 -0.54 26.81 -26.94
N ASN A 438 0.27 26.90 -27.99
CA ASN A 438 0.89 28.16 -28.44
C ASN A 438 -0.10 29.22 -28.96
N GLN A 439 -1.38 28.91 -29.08
CA GLN A 439 -2.44 29.85 -29.46
C GLN A 439 -3.43 30.11 -28.32
N SER A 440 -3.24 29.46 -27.18
CA SER A 440 -4.14 29.59 -26.03
C SER A 440 -3.84 30.86 -25.26
N ARG A 441 -4.87 31.48 -24.68
CA ARG A 441 -4.68 32.69 -23.85
C ARG A 441 -3.86 32.40 -22.59
N TRP A 442 -4.00 31.22 -22.02
CA TRP A 442 -3.20 30.75 -20.90
C TRP A 442 -2.97 29.25 -21.07
N ALA A 443 -1.85 28.75 -20.56
CA ALA A 443 -1.59 27.32 -20.46
C ALA A 443 -0.74 27.01 -19.24
N GLN A 444 -0.89 25.78 -18.75
CA GLN A 444 -0.18 25.24 -17.61
C GLN A 444 0.20 23.79 -17.89
N ILE A 445 1.50 23.50 -17.82
CA ILE A 445 2.08 22.17 -18.03
C ILE A 445 2.65 21.70 -16.70
N PHE A 446 2.09 20.63 -16.17
CA PHE A 446 2.60 19.93 -15.00
C PHE A 446 3.34 18.68 -15.44
N THR A 447 4.61 18.55 -15.08
CA THR A 447 5.29 17.26 -15.04
C THR A 447 5.46 16.83 -13.58
N PRO A 448 5.92 15.60 -13.31
CA PRO A 448 6.21 15.17 -11.95
C PRO A 448 7.32 15.99 -11.26
N LYS A 449 8.12 16.76 -12.00
CA LYS A 449 9.29 17.47 -11.46
C LYS A 449 9.33 18.96 -11.73
N CYS A 450 8.52 19.46 -12.66
CA CYS A 450 8.45 20.87 -12.97
C CYS A 450 7.05 21.31 -13.37
N LEU A 451 6.82 22.61 -13.21
CA LEU A 451 5.60 23.30 -13.58
C LEU A 451 5.97 24.51 -14.42
N LEU A 452 5.24 24.69 -15.52
CA LEU A 452 5.33 25.87 -16.37
C LEU A 452 3.92 26.44 -16.56
N ARG A 453 3.76 27.74 -16.39
CA ARG A 453 2.47 28.44 -16.61
C ARG A 453 2.71 29.76 -17.34
N TYR A 454 1.77 30.13 -18.21
CA TYR A 454 1.61 31.52 -18.63
C TYR A 454 0.14 31.92 -18.68
N GLU A 455 -0.10 33.22 -18.61
CA GLU A 455 -1.38 33.85 -18.90
C GLU A 455 -1.15 35.17 -19.64
N ALA A 456 -1.82 35.34 -20.78
CA ALA A 456 -1.77 36.55 -21.59
C ALA A 456 -3.05 37.37 -21.39
N THR A 457 -2.89 38.62 -21.01
CA THR A 457 -4.02 39.54 -20.81
C THR A 457 -3.92 40.71 -21.78
N ALA A 458 -4.87 40.76 -22.72
CA ALA A 458 -4.98 41.88 -23.65
C ALA A 458 -5.29 43.16 -22.88
N LEU A 459 -4.52 44.21 -23.15
CA LEU A 459 -4.80 45.52 -22.60
C LEU A 459 -5.86 46.19 -23.48
N SER A 460 -6.79 46.91 -22.86
CA SER A 460 -7.76 47.71 -23.59
C SER A 460 -7.01 48.66 -24.53
N SER A 461 -7.34 48.63 -25.82
CA SER A 461 -6.80 49.62 -26.75
C SER A 461 -7.23 51.02 -26.28
N PRO A 462 -6.34 52.02 -26.30
CA PRO A 462 -6.78 53.40 -26.15
C PRO A 462 -7.84 53.67 -27.24
N PRO A 463 -8.90 54.43 -26.94
CA PRO A 463 -9.92 54.76 -27.94
C PRO A 463 -9.23 55.33 -29.18
N PRO A 464 -9.67 54.94 -30.40
CA PRO A 464 -9.06 55.46 -31.61
C PRO A 464 -9.06 56.99 -31.54
N PRO A 465 -7.97 57.66 -31.98
CA PRO A 465 -7.97 59.11 -32.06
C PRO A 465 -9.21 59.55 -32.83
N TYR A 466 -9.97 60.48 -32.26
CA TYR A 466 -11.17 61.03 -32.89
C TYR A 466 -10.86 61.33 -34.36
N PRO A 467 -11.66 60.85 -35.32
CA PRO A 467 -11.44 61.16 -36.72
C PRO A 467 -11.41 62.68 -36.85
N SER A 468 -10.32 63.21 -37.42
CA SER A 468 -10.20 64.62 -37.76
C SER A 468 -11.42 65.01 -38.63
N PRO A 469 -12.01 66.18 -38.40
CA PRO A 469 -13.21 66.60 -39.11
C PRO A 469 -12.95 66.53 -40.63
N PRO A 470 -13.90 65.99 -41.42
CA PRO A 470 -13.71 65.85 -42.85
C PRO A 470 -13.49 67.22 -43.51
N PRO A 471 -12.63 67.31 -44.54
CA PRO A 471 -12.51 68.53 -45.33
C PRO A 471 -13.86 68.86 -45.99
N PRO A 472 -14.19 70.16 -46.16
CA PRO A 472 -15.48 70.58 -46.68
C PRO A 472 -15.72 70.02 -48.09
N SER A 473 -16.88 69.39 -48.27
CA SER A 473 -17.29 68.75 -49.52
C SER A 473 -17.67 69.79 -50.61
N PRO A 474 -17.38 69.52 -51.89
CA PRO A 474 -17.87 70.32 -53.02
C PRO A 474 -19.39 70.13 -53.26
N PRO A 475 -20.06 71.04 -53.99
CA PRO A 475 -21.52 71.06 -54.08
C PRO A 475 -22.10 69.86 -54.87
N LEU A 476 -23.25 69.37 -54.37
CA LEU A 476 -24.06 68.30 -54.94
C LEU A 476 -24.62 68.62 -56.34
N PHE A 477 -24.61 67.61 -57.21
CA PHE A 477 -25.68 67.39 -58.18
C PHE A 477 -26.49 66.15 -57.77
N SER A 478 -27.81 66.32 -57.69
CA SER A 478 -28.83 65.25 -57.53
C SER A 478 -29.58 65.08 -58.87
N PRO A 479 -30.57 64.18 -59.03
CA PRO A 479 -30.96 62.94 -58.31
C PRO A 479 -31.10 61.74 -59.30
N LEU A 480 -31.37 60.50 -58.86
CA LEU A 480 -32.74 59.91 -58.85
C LEU A 480 -32.75 58.53 -58.15
N LEU A 481 -33.69 58.39 -57.21
CA LEU A 481 -34.23 57.19 -56.53
C LEU A 481 -35.17 56.39 -57.48
N PRO A 482 -35.85 55.28 -57.07
CA PRO A 482 -35.72 54.37 -55.91
C PRO A 482 -35.76 52.86 -56.34
N SER A 483 -35.65 51.84 -55.48
CA SER A 483 -36.72 51.21 -54.65
C SER A 483 -36.19 49.88 -54.03
N PRO A 484 -36.86 49.21 -53.05
CA PRO A 484 -36.22 48.88 -51.76
C PRO A 484 -36.43 47.38 -51.37
N PRO A 485 -36.69 47.00 -50.09
CA PRO A 485 -35.84 46.18 -49.21
C PRO A 485 -36.41 44.77 -48.94
N LEU A 486 -35.81 43.99 -48.03
CA LEU A 486 -36.47 42.99 -47.15
C LEU A 486 -35.46 42.62 -46.02
N PHE A 487 -35.64 43.09 -44.76
CA PHE A 487 -36.36 42.44 -43.62
C PHE A 487 -35.83 41.01 -43.29
N THR A 488 -35.49 40.54 -42.07
CA THR A 488 -35.49 40.96 -40.65
C THR A 488 -34.77 39.82 -39.85
N ARG A 489 -33.88 40.08 -38.87
CA ARG A 489 -33.99 39.94 -37.37
C ARG A 489 -34.52 38.59 -36.80
N PRO A 490 -34.34 38.22 -35.50
CA PRO A 490 -33.28 38.42 -34.48
C PRO A 490 -32.85 37.15 -33.65
N GLN A 491 -31.77 37.30 -32.88
CA GLN A 491 -31.39 36.74 -31.55
C GLN A 491 -32.20 35.62 -30.85
N THR A 492 -31.49 34.73 -30.12
CA THR A 492 -31.56 34.65 -28.63
C THR A 492 -30.46 33.77 -28.00
N THR A 493 -30.25 34.00 -26.71
CA THR A 493 -29.12 33.73 -25.79
C THR A 493 -29.33 32.54 -24.82
N SER A 494 -28.33 32.33 -23.95
CA SER A 494 -28.25 31.52 -22.70
C SER A 494 -27.72 30.09 -22.86
N GLY A 495 -26.84 29.53 -22.01
CA GLY A 495 -26.26 29.93 -20.72
C GLY A 495 -26.25 28.74 -19.74
N PHE A 496 -25.14 28.56 -19.00
CA PHE A 496 -24.84 27.58 -17.90
C PHE A 496 -24.36 26.18 -18.34
N SER A 497 -23.10 25.78 -18.09
CA SER A 497 -22.34 25.54 -16.83
C SER A 497 -22.66 24.20 -16.17
N GLY A 498 -21.66 23.32 -16.15
CA GLY A 498 -21.64 22.04 -15.45
C GLY A 498 -20.20 21.58 -15.23
N SER A 499 -19.79 21.57 -13.97
CA SER A 499 -18.51 21.12 -13.40
C SER A 499 -18.24 19.63 -13.62
N SER A 500 -16.96 19.23 -13.75
CA SER A 500 -16.51 17.88 -13.40
C SER A 500 -15.00 17.78 -13.14
N SER A 501 -14.68 17.09 -12.04
CA SER A 501 -13.35 16.85 -11.45
C SER A 501 -12.64 15.60 -11.99
N ILE A 502 -11.29 15.67 -11.96
CA ILE A 502 -10.25 14.64 -11.78
C ILE A 502 -10.19 13.44 -12.76
N ASN A 503 -9.12 13.41 -13.57
CA ASN A 503 -8.60 12.20 -14.20
C ASN A 503 -7.48 11.59 -13.33
N VAL A 504 -7.71 10.37 -12.83
CA VAL A 504 -6.67 9.49 -12.30
C VAL A 504 -6.11 8.69 -13.49
N ILE A 505 -4.88 8.97 -13.91
CA ILE A 505 -4.21 8.16 -14.93
C ILE A 505 -3.61 6.94 -14.22
N LYS A 506 -4.19 5.76 -14.46
CA LYS A 506 -3.57 4.48 -14.11
C LYS A 506 -2.46 4.20 -15.13
N GLY A 507 -1.23 4.03 -14.66
CA GLY A 507 -0.15 3.47 -15.47
C GLY A 507 -0.48 2.02 -15.84
N ASN A 508 -0.24 1.65 -17.09
CA ASN A 508 -0.37 0.28 -17.60
C ASN A 508 0.76 -0.62 -17.08
#